data_AF-A0A926H513-F1
#
_entry.id   AF-A0A926H513-F1
#
_cell.length_a   1.000
_cell.length_b   1.000
_cell.length_c   1.000
_cell.angle_alpha   90.00
_cell.angle_beta   90.00
_cell.angle_gamma   90.00
#
_symmetry.space_group_name_H-M   'P 1'
#
loop_
_entity.id
_entity.type
_entity.pdbx_description
1 polymer ?
#
loop_
_entity_poly.entity_id
_entity_poly.type
_entity_poly.pdbx_seq_one_letter_code
_entity_poly.pdbx_strand_id
1 'polypeptide(L)'
;RNKYTVQKQRVQGVYGSWTLGYEEWLYLTLTGRNDWSSTLPAANRSFFYPSASLSYVFTDMPGLKGNTGALSSGKLRLAYGQTGNSPQPYFTLPRLVPQATTGGGFGYDFSGGNLNLKPERGASFELGTELVFFNNRLSLDAAYYQKTLSQQIVQQRLSYATGFIFGLLNGGTFQNRGLEIQLNGTPVRTANFRWNVGLNFTKLETSVSSLPADVPEYYNSDTFLGNYRASAFVKNLQPYFDPANPAYQGINFDYYQRGAGSATAIGGYGYARNRNGDILINPTTGLPLTNNLFLPIGDRNPDFQMGLQNTFSYKNVTLSFLLDIRKGGDVFNGTAQYLWRTGQSTKSLDRTTPVVFKGVLRDGRENSATPTPNSIQINPTLRSPDYYGAIPESEFVEKDINWVRMRDITLRYQFPQATLARTKVIKSASVFVNGTDLFLLTNYSGADPNVNGSSAASGGVGAGGLDFGTISLPRGFSFGVTLGL
;
A
#
# COMPACT_ATOMS: atom_id res chain seq x y z
N ARG A 1 28.45 12.27 22.81
CA ARG A 1 29.65 11.87 22.04
C ARG A 1 29.18 11.24 20.74
N ASN A 2 29.48 11.88 19.61
CA ASN A 2 29.05 11.47 18.27
C ASN A 2 29.57 10.06 17.98
N LYS A 3 28.68 9.06 18.06
CA LYS A 3 28.99 7.70 17.63
C LYS A 3 28.97 7.68 16.10
N TYR A 4 30.13 7.55 15.48
CA TYR A 4 30.22 7.28 14.04
C TYR A 4 30.18 5.77 13.85
N THR A 5 29.09 5.26 13.27
CA THR A 5 29.04 3.88 12.80
C THR A 5 29.61 3.85 11.38
N VAL A 6 30.78 3.24 11.21
CA VAL A 6 31.36 3.04 9.88
C VAL A 6 30.68 1.85 9.23
N GLN A 7 29.88 2.10 8.19
CA GLN A 7 29.33 1.07 7.32
C GLN A 7 30.10 1.02 6.00
N LYS A 8 30.60 -0.16 5.64
CA LYS A 8 31.26 -0.40 4.34
C LYS A 8 30.59 -1.57 3.63
N GLN A 9 30.25 -1.35 2.37
CA GLN A 9 29.76 -2.37 1.46
C GLN A 9 30.50 -2.29 0.13
N ARG A 10 30.65 -3.43 -0.52
CA ARG A 10 31.20 -3.54 -1.87
C ARG A 10 30.30 -4.48 -2.67
N VAL A 11 29.97 -4.05 -3.88
CA VAL A 11 29.33 -4.90 -4.89
C VAL A 11 30.23 -4.84 -6.12
N GLN A 12 30.57 -6.00 -6.65
CA GLN A 12 31.22 -6.12 -7.96
C GLN A 12 30.23 -6.81 -8.88
N GLY A 13 30.16 -6.39 -10.14
CA GLY A 13 29.20 -6.96 -11.09
C GLY A 13 29.76 -6.99 -12.49
N VAL A 14 29.39 -8.04 -13.22
CA VAL A 14 29.61 -8.13 -14.67
C VAL A 14 28.24 -8.17 -15.33
N TYR A 15 28.04 -7.34 -16.35
CA TYR A 15 26.79 -7.26 -17.08
C TYR A 15 27.03 -7.23 -18.58
N GLY A 16 26.06 -7.72 -19.34
CA GLY A 16 26.02 -7.63 -20.79
C GLY A 16 24.60 -7.30 -21.25
N SER A 17 24.50 -6.55 -22.34
CA SER A 17 23.25 -6.22 -23.00
C SER A 17 23.44 -6.34 -24.51
N TRP A 18 22.51 -7.03 -25.16
CA TRP A 18 22.50 -7.27 -26.59
C TRP A 18 21.14 -6.82 -27.12
N THR A 19 21.14 -5.90 -28.08
CA THR A 19 19.91 -5.44 -28.74
C THR A 19 19.99 -5.77 -30.22
N LEU A 20 19.05 -6.58 -30.68
CA LEU A 20 18.88 -6.98 -32.07
C LEU A 20 17.69 -6.20 -32.62
N GLY A 21 17.93 -5.38 -33.63
CA GLY A 21 16.90 -4.65 -34.35
C GLY A 21 16.69 -5.24 -35.74
N TYR A 22 15.44 -5.30 -36.20
CA TYR A 22 15.09 -5.66 -37.57
C TYR A 22 14.23 -4.56 -38.19
N GLU A 23 14.75 -3.95 -39.28
CA GLU A 23 14.03 -3.04 -40.18
C GLU A 23 13.24 -1.92 -39.47
N GLU A 24 13.76 -1.45 -38.33
CA GLU A 24 13.18 -0.39 -37.47
C GLU A 24 11.85 -0.71 -36.77
N TRP A 25 11.26 -1.89 -36.97
CA TRP A 25 9.94 -2.23 -36.41
C TRP A 25 9.95 -3.35 -35.37
N LEU A 26 11.03 -4.14 -35.27
CA LEU A 26 11.15 -5.18 -34.25
C LEU A 26 12.48 -5.08 -33.51
N TYR A 27 12.42 -5.08 -32.19
CA TYR A 27 13.60 -5.01 -31.32
C TYR A 27 13.52 -6.09 -30.24
N LEU A 28 14.55 -6.91 -30.16
CA LEU A 28 14.78 -7.87 -29.08
C LEU A 28 15.99 -7.41 -28.26
N THR A 29 15.79 -7.16 -26.98
CA THR A 29 16.86 -6.85 -26.04
C THR A 29 17.02 -8.00 -25.05
N LEU A 30 18.24 -8.53 -24.95
CA LEU A 30 18.62 -9.55 -23.98
C LEU A 30 19.65 -8.95 -23.03
N THR A 31 19.45 -9.11 -21.72
CA THR A 31 20.41 -8.68 -20.72
C THR A 31 20.74 -9.80 -19.75
N GLY A 32 21.95 -9.79 -19.23
CA GLY A 32 22.39 -10.69 -18.19
C GLY A 32 23.36 -9.99 -17.27
N ARG A 33 23.16 -10.13 -15.96
CA ARG A 33 24.05 -9.54 -14.96
C ARG A 33 24.31 -10.53 -13.83
N ASN A 34 25.57 -10.64 -13.40
CA ASN A 34 25.95 -11.35 -12.18
C ASN A 34 26.63 -10.37 -11.23
N ASP A 35 26.13 -10.29 -10.00
CA ASP A 35 26.74 -9.50 -8.93
C ASP A 35 27.35 -10.39 -7.84
N TRP A 36 28.40 -9.88 -7.20
CA TRP A 36 29.02 -10.38 -5.97
C TRP A 36 28.92 -9.31 -4.89
N SER A 37 28.10 -9.55 -3.85
CA SER A 37 27.92 -8.59 -2.75
C SER A 37 28.71 -8.96 -1.51
N SER A 38 29.42 -8.00 -0.90
CA SER A 38 30.12 -8.21 0.37
C SER A 38 29.19 -8.37 1.57
N THR A 39 27.90 -8.08 1.43
CA THR A 39 26.91 -8.16 2.52
C THR A 39 26.25 -9.53 2.65
N LEU A 40 26.46 -10.42 1.67
CA LEU A 40 26.01 -11.81 1.70
C LEU A 40 27.10 -12.75 2.23
N PRO A 41 26.72 -13.91 2.78
CA PRO A 41 27.67 -14.96 3.14
C PRO A 41 28.56 -15.37 1.96
N ALA A 42 29.80 -15.74 2.26
CA ALA A 42 30.81 -16.07 1.25
C ALA A 42 30.36 -17.14 0.24
N ALA A 43 29.55 -18.10 0.69
CA ALA A 43 28.99 -19.19 -0.11
C ALA A 43 27.86 -18.75 -1.07
N ASN A 44 27.15 -17.66 -0.75
CA ASN A 44 25.93 -17.24 -1.45
C ASN A 44 26.01 -15.82 -2.06
N ARG A 45 27.19 -15.19 -2.05
CA ARG A 45 27.36 -13.80 -2.47
C ARG A 45 27.24 -13.53 -3.97
N SER A 46 27.38 -14.56 -4.80
CA SER A 46 27.25 -14.47 -6.26
C SER A 46 25.81 -14.74 -6.71
N PHE A 47 25.24 -13.87 -7.54
CA PHE A 47 23.91 -14.10 -8.10
C PHE A 47 23.72 -13.51 -9.49
N PHE A 48 23.38 -14.38 -10.44
CA PHE A 48 23.04 -14.04 -11.81
C PHE A 48 21.54 -13.82 -11.99
N TYR A 49 21.15 -12.82 -12.78
CA TYR A 49 19.77 -12.53 -13.11
C TYR A 49 19.65 -12.01 -14.56
N PRO A 50 18.93 -12.73 -15.44
CA PRO A 50 18.74 -12.34 -16.84
C PRO A 50 17.46 -11.53 -17.07
N SER A 51 17.36 -10.85 -18.21
CA SER A 51 16.10 -10.33 -18.74
C SER A 51 16.04 -10.40 -20.27
N ALA A 52 14.83 -10.42 -20.79
CA ALA A 52 14.52 -10.32 -22.20
C ALA A 52 13.33 -9.36 -22.39
N SER A 53 13.41 -8.49 -23.39
CA SER A 53 12.29 -7.65 -23.81
C SER A 53 12.16 -7.62 -25.33
N LEU A 54 10.91 -7.58 -25.78
CA LEU A 54 10.51 -7.51 -27.18
C LEU A 54 9.67 -6.25 -27.37
N SER A 55 10.06 -5.42 -28.33
CA SER A 55 9.30 -4.23 -28.75
C SER A 55 8.97 -4.37 -30.22
N TYR A 56 7.68 -4.31 -30.54
CA TYR A 56 7.16 -4.44 -31.89
C TYR A 56 6.36 -3.18 -32.27
N VAL A 57 6.96 -2.32 -33.09
CA VAL A 57 6.33 -1.11 -33.65
C VAL A 57 5.61 -1.51 -34.94
N PHE A 58 4.44 -2.13 -34.79
CA PHE A 58 3.73 -2.76 -35.90
C PHE A 58 3.28 -1.77 -36.99
N THR A 59 3.17 -0.48 -36.67
CA THR A 59 2.88 0.57 -37.65
C THR A 59 4.04 0.84 -38.62
N ASP A 60 5.26 0.44 -38.28
CA ASP A 60 6.44 0.64 -39.12
C ASP A 60 6.77 -0.59 -39.99
N MET A 61 5.99 -1.67 -39.85
CA MET A 61 6.15 -2.91 -40.62
C MET A 61 5.83 -2.70 -42.12
N PRO A 62 6.59 -3.34 -43.04
CA PRO A 62 6.25 -3.37 -44.46
C PRO A 62 4.81 -3.88 -44.69
N GLY A 63 4.02 -3.12 -45.45
CA GLY A 63 2.60 -3.40 -45.71
C GLY A 63 1.62 -2.61 -44.83
N LEU A 64 2.03 -2.18 -43.64
CA LEU A 64 1.24 -1.29 -42.77
C LEU A 64 1.78 0.14 -42.77
N LYS A 65 3.10 0.33 -42.93
CA LYS A 65 3.74 1.65 -42.94
C LYS A 65 3.07 2.61 -43.93
N GLY A 66 2.53 3.71 -43.41
CA GLY A 66 1.80 4.72 -44.20
C GLY A 66 0.34 4.37 -44.53
N ASN A 67 -0.16 3.19 -44.15
CA ASN A 67 -1.52 2.71 -44.42
C ASN A 67 -2.26 2.25 -43.14
N THR A 68 -2.13 3.01 -42.06
CA THR A 68 -2.72 2.70 -40.74
C THR A 68 -4.00 3.49 -40.42
N GLY A 69 -4.48 4.30 -41.37
CA GLY A 69 -5.71 5.08 -41.25
C GLY A 69 -5.68 6.03 -40.04
N ALA A 70 -6.58 5.79 -39.07
CA ALA A 70 -6.69 6.60 -37.86
C ALA A 70 -5.53 6.41 -36.86
N LEU A 71 -4.79 5.29 -36.94
CA LEU A 71 -3.69 4.97 -36.05
C LEU A 71 -2.39 5.62 -36.57
N SER A 72 -1.84 6.56 -35.81
CA SER A 72 -0.60 7.26 -36.14
C SER A 72 0.65 6.50 -35.73
N SER A 73 0.61 5.77 -34.61
CA SER A 73 1.70 4.91 -34.15
C SER A 73 1.14 3.82 -33.26
N GLY A 74 1.71 2.63 -33.36
CA GLY A 74 1.28 1.47 -32.60
C GLY A 74 2.46 0.60 -32.24
N LYS A 75 2.59 0.30 -30.95
CA LYS A 75 3.68 -0.50 -30.40
C LYS A 75 3.14 -1.49 -29.38
N LEU A 76 3.68 -2.70 -29.43
CA LEU A 76 3.50 -3.73 -28.42
C LEU A 76 4.82 -3.97 -27.70
N ARG A 77 4.77 -4.14 -26.38
CA ARG A 77 5.91 -4.40 -25.51
C ARG A 77 5.66 -5.69 -24.72
N LEU A 78 6.64 -6.57 -24.70
CA LEU A 78 6.66 -7.75 -23.84
C LEU A 78 8.00 -7.78 -23.11
N ALA A 79 8.01 -7.93 -21.80
CA ALA A 79 9.23 -8.03 -21.02
C ALA A 79 9.13 -9.11 -19.96
N TYR A 80 10.21 -9.87 -19.80
CA TYR A 80 10.42 -10.76 -18.67
C TYR A 80 11.82 -10.54 -18.11
N GLY A 81 11.95 -10.38 -16.81
CA GLY A 81 13.24 -10.14 -16.19
C GLY A 81 13.30 -10.65 -14.77
N GLN A 82 14.52 -10.95 -14.34
CA GLN A 82 14.82 -11.25 -12.95
C GLN A 82 15.70 -10.15 -12.36
N THR A 83 15.57 -9.95 -11.06
CA THR A 83 16.41 -9.03 -10.28
C THR A 83 16.93 -9.75 -9.06
N GLY A 84 18.16 -9.42 -8.67
CA GLY A 84 18.76 -9.87 -7.41
C GLY A 84 18.92 -8.70 -6.44
N ASN A 85 18.80 -8.96 -5.14
CA ASN A 85 19.14 -7.97 -4.12
C ASN A 85 19.92 -8.60 -2.95
N SER A 86 20.72 -7.79 -2.27
CA SER A 86 21.55 -8.19 -1.12
C SER A 86 21.19 -7.36 0.12
N PRO A 87 21.42 -7.88 1.34
CA PRO A 87 20.99 -7.21 2.56
C PRO A 87 21.86 -6.00 2.91
N GLN A 88 21.44 -5.26 3.93
CA GLN A 88 22.24 -4.23 4.56
C GLN A 88 23.55 -4.80 5.17
N PRO A 89 24.62 -3.99 5.31
CA PRO A 89 25.91 -4.47 5.80
C PRO A 89 25.87 -4.93 7.26
N TYR A 90 26.63 -5.98 7.57
CA TYR A 90 26.84 -6.50 8.93
C TYR A 90 25.62 -7.11 9.62
N PHE A 91 24.70 -7.72 8.85
CA PHE A 91 23.54 -8.45 9.38
C PHE A 91 23.66 -9.98 9.28
N THR A 92 24.74 -10.51 8.72
CA THR A 92 24.95 -11.97 8.59
C THR A 92 25.45 -12.63 9.88
N LEU A 93 26.08 -11.86 10.77
CA LEU A 93 26.65 -12.31 12.03
C LEU A 93 26.07 -11.52 13.19
N PRO A 94 25.84 -12.15 14.37
CA PRO A 94 25.50 -11.42 15.58
C PRO A 94 26.71 -10.57 16.00
N ARG A 95 26.44 -9.40 16.58
CA ARG A 95 27.48 -8.50 17.11
C ARG A 95 27.28 -8.26 18.58
N LEU A 96 28.36 -7.91 19.26
CA LEU A 96 28.32 -7.42 20.63
C LEU A 96 28.16 -5.90 20.63
N VAL A 97 27.24 -5.40 21.46
CA VAL A 97 27.01 -3.97 21.68
C VAL A 97 27.22 -3.64 23.17
N PRO A 98 27.69 -2.42 23.48
CA PRO A 98 27.85 -1.99 24.87
C PRO A 98 26.51 -2.03 25.61
N GLN A 99 26.48 -2.65 26.79
CA GLN A 99 25.28 -2.73 27.64
C GLN A 99 25.37 -1.69 28.76
N ALA A 100 24.30 -0.90 28.91
CA ALA A 100 24.24 0.17 29.91
C ALA A 100 23.53 -0.24 31.22
N THR A 101 22.82 -1.36 31.23
CA THR A 101 21.88 -1.74 32.31
C THR A 101 22.44 -2.74 33.33
N THR A 102 23.55 -3.44 33.05
CA THR A 102 24.14 -4.48 33.92
C THR A 102 25.60 -4.23 34.24
N GLY A 103 25.92 -3.14 34.97
CA GLY A 103 27.30 -2.87 35.43
C GLY A 103 28.32 -2.52 34.32
N GLY A 104 27.86 -2.31 33.08
CA GLY A 104 28.70 -2.10 31.90
C GLY A 104 29.00 -3.40 31.14
N GLY A 105 29.93 -3.33 30.18
CA GLY A 105 30.36 -4.48 29.38
C GLY A 105 29.70 -4.59 28.01
N PHE A 106 29.76 -5.77 27.41
CA PHE A 106 29.28 -6.07 26.07
C PHE A 106 28.34 -7.27 26.10
N GLY A 107 27.21 -7.15 25.42
CA GLY A 107 26.25 -8.24 25.25
C GLY A 107 25.84 -8.33 23.78
N TYR A 108 25.21 -9.43 23.39
CA TYR A 108 24.67 -9.52 22.03
C TYR A 108 23.67 -8.40 21.77
N ASP A 109 23.71 -7.89 20.53
CA ASP A 109 22.66 -7.03 20.02
C ASP A 109 21.34 -7.81 19.91
N PHE A 110 20.23 -7.08 19.77
CA PHE A 110 18.91 -7.68 19.68
C PHE A 110 18.66 -8.45 18.37
N SER A 111 19.54 -8.33 17.38
CA SER A 111 19.43 -8.99 16.07
C SER A 111 20.39 -10.18 15.95
N GLY A 112 19.82 -11.36 15.70
CA GLY A 112 20.55 -12.58 15.36
C GLY A 112 21.11 -12.53 13.92
N GLY A 113 22.22 -13.23 13.71
CA GLY A 113 22.80 -13.42 12.38
C GLY A 113 22.18 -14.58 11.62
N ASN A 114 22.47 -14.66 10.32
CA ASN A 114 22.08 -15.76 9.45
C ASN A 114 23.16 -16.02 8.38
N LEU A 115 23.96 -17.06 8.62
CA LEU A 115 25.04 -17.49 7.72
C LEU A 115 24.55 -18.18 6.45
N ASN A 116 23.27 -18.55 6.40
CA ASN A 116 22.64 -19.21 5.26
C ASN A 116 21.89 -18.22 4.35
N LEU A 117 22.05 -16.91 4.58
CA LEU A 117 21.41 -15.88 3.76
C LEU A 117 21.73 -16.06 2.28
N LYS A 118 20.69 -16.01 1.47
CA LYS A 118 20.68 -16.02 0.02
C LYS A 118 20.28 -14.64 -0.50
N PRO A 119 20.62 -14.30 -1.75
CA PRO A 119 20.12 -13.09 -2.38
C PRO A 119 18.61 -13.18 -2.59
N GLU A 120 17.92 -12.05 -2.40
CA GLU A 120 16.51 -11.91 -2.77
C GLU A 120 16.35 -12.03 -4.29
N ARG A 121 15.24 -12.63 -4.73
CA ARG A 121 14.94 -12.86 -6.14
C ARG A 121 13.61 -12.23 -6.51
N GLY A 122 13.67 -11.23 -7.39
CA GLY A 122 12.51 -10.71 -8.10
C GLY A 122 12.39 -11.32 -9.48
N ALA A 123 11.17 -11.59 -9.92
CA ALA A 123 10.83 -11.92 -11.30
C ALA A 123 9.66 -11.02 -11.72
N SER A 124 9.79 -10.35 -12.86
CA SER A 124 8.77 -9.46 -13.41
C SER A 124 8.42 -9.87 -14.83
N PHE A 125 7.12 -9.96 -15.09
CA PHE A 125 6.54 -10.08 -16.42
C PHE A 125 5.71 -8.83 -16.69
N GLU A 126 5.84 -8.26 -17.88
CA GLU A 126 5.08 -7.10 -18.33
C GLU A 126 4.64 -7.28 -19.78
N LEU A 127 3.37 -6.98 -20.06
CA LEU A 127 2.80 -6.87 -21.39
C LEU A 127 2.18 -5.48 -21.51
N GLY A 128 2.61 -4.70 -22.50
CA GLY A 128 2.14 -3.34 -22.69
C GLY A 128 1.89 -2.97 -24.14
N THR A 129 1.15 -1.89 -24.33
CA THR A 129 0.91 -1.28 -25.64
C THR A 129 0.96 0.23 -25.54
N GLU A 130 1.46 0.86 -26.60
CA GLU A 130 1.40 2.28 -26.84
C GLU A 130 0.69 2.49 -28.17
N LEU A 131 -0.46 3.18 -28.14
CA LEU A 131 -1.26 3.49 -29.32
C LEU A 131 -1.47 4.99 -29.40
N VAL A 132 -1.22 5.57 -30.58
CA VAL A 132 -1.42 6.99 -30.86
C VAL A 132 -2.33 7.12 -32.07
N PHE A 133 -3.37 7.92 -31.95
CA PHE A 133 -4.38 8.12 -33.00
C PHE A 133 -4.49 9.59 -33.42
N PHE A 134 -4.98 9.79 -34.65
CA PHE A 134 -5.41 11.07 -35.20
C PHE A 134 -4.35 12.19 -35.10
N ASN A 135 -3.10 11.88 -35.46
CA ASN A 135 -1.95 12.78 -35.39
C ASN A 135 -1.71 13.31 -33.96
N ASN A 136 -1.63 12.36 -33.01
CA ASN A 136 -1.37 12.62 -31.60
C ASN A 136 -2.50 13.41 -30.88
N ARG A 137 -3.75 13.22 -31.32
CA ARG A 137 -4.93 13.77 -30.61
C ARG A 137 -5.50 12.83 -29.55
N LEU A 138 -5.19 11.54 -29.62
CA LEU A 138 -5.55 10.55 -28.62
C LEU A 138 -4.37 9.59 -28.46
N SER A 139 -3.91 9.36 -27.24
CA SER A 139 -2.90 8.35 -26.94
C SER A 139 -3.34 7.46 -25.78
N LEU A 140 -3.05 6.18 -25.91
CA LEU A 140 -3.24 5.14 -24.89
C LEU A 140 -1.89 4.50 -24.64
N ASP A 141 -1.42 4.55 -23.41
CA ASP A 141 -0.41 3.63 -22.89
C ASP A 141 -1.11 2.71 -21.89
N ALA A 142 -0.97 1.40 -22.05
CA ALA A 142 -1.51 0.43 -21.11
C ALA A 142 -0.49 -0.67 -20.85
N ALA A 143 -0.34 -1.06 -19.59
CA ALA A 143 0.57 -2.12 -19.17
C ALA A 143 -0.10 -3.03 -18.12
N TYR A 144 -0.07 -4.32 -18.38
CA TYR A 144 -0.30 -5.35 -17.38
C TYR A 144 1.03 -5.89 -16.89
N TYR A 145 1.21 -5.96 -15.58
CA TYR A 145 2.41 -6.53 -14.99
C TYR A 145 2.10 -7.54 -13.89
N GLN A 146 3.04 -8.46 -13.71
CA GLN A 146 3.09 -9.37 -12.58
C GLN A 146 4.53 -9.41 -12.07
N LYS A 147 4.71 -9.07 -10.80
CA LYS A 147 6.00 -9.11 -10.11
C LYS A 147 5.92 -10.10 -8.95
N THR A 148 6.76 -11.12 -8.98
CA THR A 148 6.94 -12.08 -7.89
C THR A 148 8.26 -11.78 -7.18
N LEU A 149 8.22 -11.62 -5.87
CA LEU A 149 9.39 -11.52 -5.01
C LEU A 149 9.46 -12.78 -4.15
N SER A 150 10.62 -13.43 -4.15
CA SER A 150 10.89 -14.66 -3.42
C SER A 150 12.23 -14.56 -2.71
N GLN A 151 12.41 -15.35 -1.65
CA GLN A 151 13.62 -15.30 -0.82
C GLN A 151 13.89 -13.88 -0.28
N GLN A 152 12.83 -13.10 -0.04
CA GLN A 152 12.98 -11.73 0.44
C GLN A 152 13.81 -11.71 1.71
N ILE A 153 14.68 -10.72 1.81
CA ILE A 153 15.53 -10.58 2.97
C ILE A 153 14.83 -9.63 3.93
N VAL A 154 14.11 -10.19 4.90
CA VAL A 154 13.27 -9.43 5.82
C VAL A 154 13.68 -9.64 7.26
N GLN A 155 13.53 -8.57 8.06
CA GLN A 155 13.81 -8.60 9.47
C GLN A 155 12.57 -9.10 10.23
N GLN A 156 12.57 -10.38 10.58
CA GLN A 156 11.47 -11.03 11.28
C GLN A 156 11.70 -10.99 12.79
N ARG A 157 10.62 -10.82 13.57
CA ARG A 157 10.69 -11.07 15.03
C ARG A 157 10.77 -12.57 15.30
N LEU A 158 11.76 -12.96 16.09
CA LEU A 158 12.00 -14.35 16.45
C LEU A 158 11.34 -14.69 17.80
N SER A 159 11.20 -15.98 18.08
CA SER A 159 10.91 -16.45 19.43
C SER A 159 12.02 -16.00 20.39
N TYR A 160 11.65 -15.54 21.58
CA TYR A 160 12.60 -15.18 22.64
C TYR A 160 13.51 -16.35 23.05
N ALA A 161 13.10 -17.60 22.81
CA ALA A 161 13.92 -18.78 23.05
C ALA A 161 15.21 -18.81 22.20
N THR A 162 15.26 -18.05 21.09
CA THR A 162 16.47 -17.94 20.26
C THR A 162 17.56 -17.07 20.91
N GLY A 163 17.23 -16.33 21.96
CA GLY A 163 18.12 -15.33 22.57
C GLY A 163 18.22 -14.01 21.80
N PHE A 164 17.50 -13.86 20.68
CA PHE A 164 17.43 -12.65 19.88
C PHE A 164 15.98 -12.19 19.68
N ILE A 165 15.78 -10.89 19.51
CA ILE A 165 14.46 -10.30 19.24
C ILE A 165 14.16 -10.33 17.74
N PHE A 166 15.17 -10.06 16.91
CA PHE A 166 15.03 -10.00 15.46
C PHE A 166 16.01 -10.96 14.78
N GLY A 167 15.65 -11.42 13.59
CA GLY A 167 16.53 -12.20 12.71
C GLY A 167 16.34 -11.78 11.27
N LEU A 168 17.44 -11.69 10.53
CA LEU A 168 17.38 -11.46 9.10
C LEU A 168 17.22 -12.81 8.39
N LEU A 169 16.04 -13.05 7.83
CA LEU A 169 15.69 -14.32 7.21
C LEU A 169 15.46 -14.14 5.72
N ASN A 170 15.84 -15.15 4.94
CA ASN A 170 15.20 -15.32 3.64
C ASN A 170 13.84 -15.95 3.86
N GLY A 171 12.82 -15.37 3.26
CA GLY A 171 11.54 -16.03 3.26
C GLY A 171 10.43 -15.20 2.67
N GLY A 172 9.32 -15.88 2.54
CA GLY A 172 8.13 -15.36 1.92
C GLY A 172 8.18 -15.33 0.40
N THR A 173 6.99 -15.43 -0.16
CA THR A 173 6.73 -15.24 -1.59
C THR A 173 5.57 -14.29 -1.71
N PHE A 174 5.86 -13.13 -2.30
CA PHE A 174 4.92 -12.06 -2.53
C PHE A 174 4.73 -11.90 -4.02
N GLN A 175 3.50 -11.66 -4.44
CA GLN A 175 3.20 -11.37 -5.82
C GLN A 175 2.29 -10.16 -5.92
N ASN A 176 2.72 -9.20 -6.74
CA ASN A 176 1.97 -8.01 -7.09
C ASN A 176 1.56 -8.13 -8.55
N ARG A 177 0.28 -7.98 -8.83
CA ARG A 177 -0.26 -7.89 -10.20
C ARG A 177 -0.91 -6.54 -10.36
N GLY A 178 -0.75 -5.94 -11.52
CA GLY A 178 -1.36 -4.64 -11.75
C GLY A 178 -1.68 -4.36 -13.19
N LEU A 179 -2.57 -3.39 -13.35
CA LEU A 179 -2.96 -2.79 -14.61
C LEU A 179 -2.75 -1.28 -14.48
N GLU A 180 -1.92 -0.73 -15.35
CA GLU A 180 -1.68 0.70 -15.47
C GLU A 180 -2.17 1.16 -16.83
N ILE A 181 -2.96 2.24 -16.84
CA ILE A 181 -3.49 2.83 -18.06
C ILE A 181 -3.27 4.34 -17.99
N GLN A 182 -2.73 4.89 -19.06
CA GLN A 182 -2.69 6.32 -19.31
C GLN A 182 -3.40 6.64 -20.62
N LEU A 183 -4.46 7.44 -20.54
CA LEU A 183 -5.24 7.90 -21.68
C LEU A 183 -5.15 9.42 -21.77
N ASN A 184 -4.57 9.94 -22.86
CA ASN A 184 -4.50 11.37 -23.09
C ASN A 184 -5.29 11.73 -24.35
N GLY A 185 -6.06 12.82 -24.29
CA GLY A 185 -6.87 13.29 -25.40
C GLY A 185 -6.80 14.79 -25.57
N THR A 186 -6.94 15.26 -26.80
CA THR A 186 -7.20 16.67 -27.14
C THR A 186 -8.54 16.76 -27.90
N PRO A 187 -9.70 16.68 -27.21
CA PRO A 187 -11.00 16.61 -27.88
C PRO A 187 -11.29 17.84 -28.75
N VAL A 188 -10.85 19.02 -28.30
CA VAL A 188 -11.01 20.28 -29.04
C VAL A 188 -9.66 20.95 -29.25
N ARG A 189 -9.33 21.24 -30.52
CA ARG A 189 -8.13 21.98 -30.92
C ARG A 189 -8.50 22.97 -32.03
N THR A 190 -8.57 24.24 -31.68
CA THR A 190 -8.80 25.36 -32.59
C THR A 190 -7.67 26.38 -32.46
N ALA A 191 -7.71 27.48 -33.23
CA ALA A 191 -6.72 28.55 -33.13
C ALA A 191 -6.73 29.26 -31.76
N ASN A 192 -7.91 29.40 -31.13
CA ASN A 192 -8.09 30.18 -29.90
C ASN A 192 -8.42 29.32 -28.67
N PHE A 193 -8.82 28.07 -28.86
CA PHE A 193 -9.26 27.20 -27.78
C PHE A 193 -8.67 25.80 -27.93
N ARG A 194 -8.13 25.28 -26.83
CA ARG A 194 -7.63 23.92 -26.71
C ARG A 194 -8.13 23.30 -25.40
N TRP A 195 -8.64 22.08 -25.48
CA TRP A 195 -8.97 21.28 -24.31
C TRP A 195 -8.13 20.00 -24.35
N ASN A 196 -7.35 19.77 -23.30
CA ASN A 196 -6.63 18.51 -23.09
C ASN A 196 -7.22 17.81 -21.86
N VAL A 197 -7.33 16.48 -21.96
CA VAL A 197 -7.73 15.59 -20.87
C VAL A 197 -6.66 14.51 -20.72
N GLY A 198 -6.25 14.24 -19.49
CA GLY A 198 -5.39 13.12 -19.15
C GLY A 198 -6.05 12.29 -18.07
N LEU A 199 -6.14 10.98 -18.27
CA LEU A 199 -6.55 9.99 -17.29
C LEU A 199 -5.36 9.08 -17.02
N ASN A 200 -5.00 8.93 -15.75
CA ASN A 200 -4.14 7.85 -15.29
C ASN A 200 -4.98 6.93 -14.40
N PHE A 201 -4.83 5.62 -14.57
CA PHE A 201 -5.53 4.60 -13.81
C PHE A 201 -4.54 3.54 -13.39
N THR A 202 -4.62 3.13 -12.12
CA THR A 202 -3.78 2.08 -11.56
C THR A 202 -4.63 1.16 -10.72
N LYS A 203 -4.54 -0.14 -11.02
CA LYS A 203 -5.02 -1.21 -10.16
C LYS A 203 -3.84 -2.05 -9.73
N LEU A 204 -3.72 -2.32 -8.44
CA LEU A 204 -2.69 -3.16 -7.85
C LEU A 204 -3.37 -4.20 -6.96
N GLU A 205 -3.05 -5.46 -7.16
CA GLU A 205 -3.44 -6.56 -6.28
C GLU A 205 -2.18 -7.19 -5.69
N THR A 206 -2.15 -7.33 -4.37
CA THR A 206 -1.04 -7.99 -3.67
C THR A 206 -1.49 -9.37 -3.18
N SER A 207 -0.57 -10.33 -3.21
CA SER A 207 -0.80 -11.68 -2.73
C SER A 207 0.43 -12.20 -1.98
N VAL A 208 0.18 -12.86 -0.85
CA VAL A 208 1.17 -13.45 0.04
C VAL A 208 0.96 -14.95 0.05
N SER A 209 1.84 -15.68 -0.63
CA SER A 209 1.77 -17.14 -0.72
C SER A 209 2.41 -17.81 0.50
N SER A 210 3.49 -17.23 1.02
CA SER A 210 4.18 -17.70 2.21
C SER A 210 4.89 -16.55 2.90
N LEU A 211 5.28 -16.77 4.15
CA LEU A 211 6.05 -15.83 4.96
C LEU A 211 7.33 -16.50 5.49
N PRO A 212 8.34 -15.72 5.90
CA PRO A 212 9.55 -16.27 6.50
C PRO A 212 9.25 -17.05 7.79
N ALA A 213 10.03 -18.11 8.04
CA ALA A 213 9.86 -19.01 9.18
C ALA A 213 8.48 -19.70 9.28
N ASP A 214 7.73 -19.76 8.18
CA ASP A 214 6.42 -20.40 8.09
C ASP A 214 5.46 -19.95 9.21
N VAL A 215 5.32 -18.64 9.34
CA VAL A 215 4.38 -18.00 10.26
C VAL A 215 3.14 -17.50 9.51
N PRO A 216 1.98 -17.38 10.17
CA PRO A 216 0.76 -16.89 9.52
C PRO A 216 0.78 -15.37 9.26
N GLU A 217 1.61 -14.63 10.00
CA GLU A 217 1.65 -13.16 9.98
C GLU A 217 3.08 -12.62 10.05
N TYR A 218 3.37 -11.65 9.18
CA TYR A 218 4.52 -10.76 9.29
C TYR A 218 4.01 -9.36 9.60
N TYR A 219 4.65 -8.64 10.51
CA TYR A 219 4.26 -7.28 10.84
C TYR A 219 5.47 -6.42 11.19
N ASN A 220 5.31 -5.11 10.99
CA ASN A 220 6.26 -4.13 11.46
C ASN A 220 5.86 -3.66 12.87
N SER A 221 6.73 -3.80 13.86
CA SER A 221 6.40 -3.42 15.24
C SER A 221 6.13 -1.93 15.42
N ASP A 222 6.67 -1.08 14.56
CA ASP A 222 6.48 0.37 14.68
C ASP A 222 5.09 0.82 14.21
N THR A 223 4.29 -0.10 13.66
CA THR A 223 2.92 0.15 13.22
C THR A 223 1.88 -0.20 14.27
N PHE A 224 2.32 -0.62 15.47
CA PHE A 224 1.44 -0.79 16.62
C PHE A 224 0.97 0.58 17.14
N LEU A 225 -0.32 0.83 17.03
CA LEU A 225 -0.98 2.06 17.53
C LEU A 225 -2.07 1.74 18.56
N GLY A 226 -2.03 0.52 19.10
CA GLY A 226 -3.04 -0.08 19.97
C GLY A 226 -2.99 -1.60 19.79
N ASN A 227 -4.14 -2.26 19.95
CA ASN A 227 -4.27 -3.70 19.66
C ASN A 227 -4.52 -3.97 18.15
N TYR A 228 -3.91 -3.17 17.29
CA TYR A 228 -3.99 -3.27 15.83
C TYR A 228 -2.68 -2.79 15.21
N ARG A 229 -2.37 -3.31 14.02
CA ARG A 229 -1.14 -2.98 13.30
C ARG A 229 -1.23 -3.25 11.81
N ALA A 230 -0.27 -2.73 11.05
CA ALA A 230 -0.10 -3.12 9.67
C ALA A 230 0.57 -4.50 9.60
N SER A 231 -0.04 -5.40 8.84
CA SER A 231 0.35 -6.79 8.76
C SER A 231 0.33 -7.30 7.32
N ALA A 232 1.10 -8.34 7.07
CA ALA A 232 0.96 -9.22 5.92
C ALA A 232 0.56 -10.60 6.44
N PHE A 233 -0.53 -11.16 5.92
CA PHE A 233 -1.00 -12.49 6.31
C PHE A 233 -0.92 -13.44 5.12
N VAL A 234 -0.63 -14.72 5.37
CA VAL A 234 -0.84 -15.77 4.38
C VAL A 234 -2.33 -15.95 4.08
N LYS A 235 -2.65 -16.50 2.90
CA LYS A 235 -4.04 -16.69 2.48
C LYS A 235 -4.79 -17.75 3.30
N ASN A 236 -4.16 -18.89 3.55
CA ASN A 236 -4.75 -19.98 4.31
C ASN A 236 -4.19 -20.00 5.74
N LEU A 237 -4.95 -19.46 6.69
CA LEU A 237 -4.51 -19.30 8.08
C LEU A 237 -4.62 -20.59 8.90
N GLN A 238 -5.63 -21.41 8.62
CA GLN A 238 -5.98 -22.55 9.47
C GLN A 238 -4.84 -23.54 9.75
N PRO A 239 -3.94 -23.89 8.79
CA PRO A 239 -2.81 -24.78 9.03
C PRO A 239 -1.81 -24.28 10.09
N TYR A 240 -1.80 -22.98 10.39
CA TYR A 240 -0.88 -22.37 11.35
C TYR A 240 -1.38 -22.41 12.80
N PHE A 241 -2.61 -22.89 13.03
CA PHE A 241 -3.25 -22.94 14.33
C PHE A 241 -3.63 -24.38 14.66
N ASP A 242 -2.88 -25.01 15.56
CA ASP A 242 -3.11 -26.39 16.01
C ASP A 242 -4.53 -26.58 16.57
N PRO A 243 -5.40 -27.38 15.94
CA PRO A 243 -6.77 -27.60 16.41
C PRO A 243 -6.83 -28.29 17.79
N ALA A 244 -5.76 -28.96 18.23
CA ALA A 244 -5.66 -29.55 19.55
C ALA A 244 -5.45 -28.49 20.65
N ASN A 245 -4.92 -27.31 20.31
CA ASN A 245 -4.72 -26.22 21.26
C ASN A 245 -6.09 -25.62 21.67
N PRO A 246 -6.48 -25.68 22.95
CA PRO A 246 -7.75 -25.13 23.43
C PRO A 246 -7.94 -23.64 23.12
N ALA A 247 -6.84 -22.88 22.96
CA ALA A 247 -6.89 -21.47 22.59
C ALA A 247 -7.42 -21.22 21.17
N TYR A 248 -7.35 -22.22 20.29
CA TYR A 248 -7.73 -22.11 18.87
C TYR A 248 -9.05 -22.83 18.55
N GLN A 249 -9.60 -23.56 19.52
CA GLN A 249 -10.84 -24.30 19.35
C GLN A 249 -12.03 -23.36 19.13
N GLY A 250 -12.84 -23.68 18.13
CA GLY A 250 -14.07 -22.93 17.81
C GLY A 250 -13.86 -21.67 16.98
N ILE A 251 -12.63 -21.40 16.51
CA ILE A 251 -12.37 -20.26 15.63
C ILE A 251 -12.89 -20.54 14.23
N ASN A 252 -13.71 -19.63 13.73
CA ASN A 252 -14.22 -19.65 12.38
C ASN A 252 -13.31 -18.81 11.46
N PHE A 253 -12.32 -19.46 10.84
CA PHE A 253 -11.38 -18.78 9.93
C PHE A 253 -12.05 -18.24 8.66
N ASP A 254 -13.22 -18.76 8.26
CA ASP A 254 -13.97 -18.26 7.10
C ASP A 254 -14.49 -16.83 7.29
N TYR A 255 -14.56 -16.35 8.53
CA TYR A 255 -14.90 -14.96 8.82
C TYR A 255 -13.72 -14.00 8.61
N TYR A 256 -12.48 -14.46 8.76
CA TYR A 256 -11.27 -13.63 8.72
C TYR A 256 -10.57 -13.67 7.35
N GLN A 257 -11.35 -13.45 6.28
CA GLN A 257 -10.84 -13.52 4.91
C GLN A 257 -10.38 -12.16 4.37
N ARG A 258 -10.86 -11.05 4.95
CA ARG A 258 -10.54 -9.70 4.47
C ARG A 258 -9.13 -9.29 4.92
N GLY A 259 -8.21 -9.20 3.97
CA GLY A 259 -6.77 -9.02 4.22
C GLY A 259 -5.99 -10.34 4.35
N ALA A 260 -6.67 -11.49 4.38
CA ALA A 260 -5.98 -12.78 4.30
C ALA A 260 -5.29 -12.93 2.95
N GLY A 261 -4.00 -13.24 2.95
CA GLY A 261 -3.19 -13.30 1.74
C GLY A 261 -2.76 -11.94 1.20
N SER A 262 -3.01 -10.83 1.89
CA SER A 262 -2.61 -9.49 1.45
C SER A 262 -1.35 -9.01 2.16
N ALA A 263 -0.52 -8.21 1.47
CA ALA A 263 0.66 -7.57 2.05
C ALA A 263 0.34 -6.27 2.81
N THR A 264 -0.91 -5.82 2.73
CA THR A 264 -1.42 -4.55 3.26
C THR A 264 -2.56 -4.74 4.25
N ALA A 265 -2.70 -5.94 4.80
CA ALA A 265 -3.69 -6.26 5.78
C ALA A 265 -3.57 -5.40 7.06
N ILE A 266 -4.68 -5.35 7.79
CA ILE A 266 -4.77 -4.80 9.14
C ILE A 266 -4.92 -6.00 10.06
N GLY A 267 -3.96 -6.22 10.95
CA GLY A 267 -4.08 -7.21 12.01
C GLY A 267 -4.72 -6.58 13.24
N GLY A 268 -5.60 -7.32 13.91
CA GLY A 268 -6.24 -6.91 15.16
C GLY A 268 -7.14 -8.00 15.73
N TYR A 269 -7.88 -7.68 16.79
CA TYR A 269 -8.90 -8.58 17.32
C TYR A 269 -10.27 -8.28 16.70
N GLY A 270 -11.09 -9.32 16.59
CA GLY A 270 -12.50 -9.21 16.24
C GLY A 270 -13.37 -9.98 17.23
N TYR A 271 -14.68 -9.94 17.05
CA TYR A 271 -15.58 -10.73 17.89
C TYR A 271 -15.31 -12.23 17.76
N ALA A 272 -15.43 -12.95 18.87
CA ALA A 272 -15.55 -14.41 18.85
C ALA A 272 -16.89 -14.78 18.21
N ARG A 273 -16.88 -15.80 17.34
CA ARG A 273 -18.06 -16.23 16.59
C ARG A 273 -18.26 -17.74 16.68
N ASN A 274 -19.52 -18.18 16.58
CA ASN A 274 -19.83 -19.60 16.39
C ASN A 274 -19.51 -20.05 14.95
N ARG A 275 -19.75 -21.33 14.65
CA ARG A 275 -19.58 -21.89 13.30
C ARG A 275 -20.49 -21.27 12.23
N ASN A 276 -21.63 -20.71 12.63
CA ASN A 276 -22.55 -20.02 11.73
C ASN A 276 -22.16 -18.56 11.47
N GLY A 277 -21.15 -18.04 12.19
CA GLY A 277 -20.70 -16.66 12.09
C GLY A 277 -21.43 -15.68 13.03
N ASP A 278 -22.29 -16.13 13.93
CA ASP A 278 -22.94 -15.30 14.94
C ASP A 278 -21.95 -14.85 16.02
N ILE A 279 -22.07 -13.60 16.49
CA ILE A 279 -21.27 -13.07 17.59
C ILE A 279 -21.60 -13.84 18.87
N LEU A 280 -20.57 -14.31 19.58
CA LEU A 280 -20.72 -14.93 20.88
C LEU A 280 -20.85 -13.89 21.98
N ILE A 281 -21.87 -14.04 22.81
CA ILE A 281 -22.19 -13.17 23.94
C ILE A 281 -21.93 -13.91 25.25
N ASN A 282 -21.33 -13.23 26.22
CA ASN A 282 -21.13 -13.76 27.56
C ASN A 282 -22.48 -13.90 28.28
N PRO A 283 -22.89 -15.11 28.73
CA PRO A 283 -24.20 -15.34 29.33
C PRO A 283 -24.38 -14.66 30.70
N THR A 284 -23.30 -14.26 31.37
CA THR A 284 -23.36 -13.57 32.66
C THR A 284 -23.44 -12.06 32.50
N THR A 285 -22.72 -11.50 31.51
CA THR A 285 -22.60 -10.04 31.38
C THR A 285 -23.46 -9.44 30.28
N GLY A 286 -23.90 -10.23 29.30
CA GLY A 286 -24.58 -9.76 28.09
C GLY A 286 -23.66 -9.09 27.08
N LEU A 287 -22.35 -8.99 27.38
CA LEU A 287 -21.36 -8.32 26.52
C LEU A 287 -20.82 -9.29 25.47
N PRO A 288 -20.45 -8.79 24.28
CA PRO A 288 -19.82 -9.63 23.27
C PRO A 288 -18.44 -10.10 23.73
N LEU A 289 -18.07 -11.29 23.29
CA LEU A 289 -16.76 -11.88 23.51
C LEU A 289 -15.81 -11.52 22.36
N THR A 290 -14.58 -11.20 22.69
CA THR A 290 -13.50 -10.96 21.72
C THR A 290 -12.77 -12.26 21.43
N ASN A 291 -12.34 -12.46 20.17
CA ASN A 291 -11.47 -13.55 19.80
C ASN A 291 -10.09 -13.34 20.43
N ASN A 292 -9.50 -14.42 20.96
CA ASN A 292 -8.17 -14.37 21.58
C ASN A 292 -7.03 -14.37 20.55
N LEU A 293 -7.33 -14.50 19.25
CA LEU A 293 -6.34 -14.45 18.18
C LEU A 293 -6.31 -13.12 17.46
N PHE A 294 -5.08 -12.69 17.18
CA PHE A 294 -4.77 -11.58 16.31
C PHE A 294 -4.84 -12.05 14.86
N LEU A 295 -5.86 -11.59 14.12
CA LEU A 295 -6.21 -12.09 12.79
C LEU A 295 -6.38 -10.91 11.81
N PRO A 296 -6.41 -11.14 10.48
CA PRO A 296 -6.71 -10.07 9.54
C PRO A 296 -8.16 -9.59 9.73
N ILE A 297 -8.30 -8.29 9.96
CA ILE A 297 -9.59 -7.61 10.18
C ILE A 297 -9.93 -6.61 9.06
N GLY A 298 -9.00 -6.35 8.14
CA GLY A 298 -9.17 -5.47 6.99
C GLY A 298 -8.00 -5.52 6.00
N ASP A 299 -8.17 -4.90 4.84
CA ASP A 299 -7.12 -4.70 3.83
C ASP A 299 -7.09 -3.25 3.36
N ARG A 300 -5.92 -2.60 3.47
CA ARG A 300 -5.75 -1.19 3.14
C ARG A 300 -5.57 -0.93 1.64
N ASN A 301 -5.28 -1.97 0.86
CA ASN A 301 -5.05 -1.82 -0.57
C ASN A 301 -6.34 -1.42 -1.29
N PRO A 302 -6.35 -0.30 -2.04
CA PRO A 302 -7.52 0.08 -2.82
C PRO A 302 -7.75 -0.89 -3.99
N ASP A 303 -9.00 -0.95 -4.45
CA ASP A 303 -9.35 -1.70 -5.65
C ASP A 303 -8.73 -1.06 -6.89
N PHE A 304 -8.73 0.28 -6.94
CA PHE A 304 -8.01 1.08 -7.92
C PHE A 304 -7.86 2.54 -7.49
N GLN A 305 -6.95 3.23 -8.16
CA GLN A 305 -6.76 4.68 -8.10
C GLN A 305 -6.82 5.27 -9.50
N MET A 306 -7.26 6.52 -9.61
CA MET A 306 -7.39 7.23 -10.87
C MET A 306 -7.15 8.73 -10.68
N GLY A 307 -6.31 9.31 -11.52
CA GLY A 307 -6.14 10.75 -11.64
C GLY A 307 -6.76 11.27 -12.93
N LEU A 308 -7.59 12.30 -12.84
CA LEU A 308 -8.18 12.98 -13.99
C LEU A 308 -7.68 14.43 -14.05
N GLN A 309 -6.81 14.71 -15.02
CA GLN A 309 -6.30 16.03 -15.33
C GLN A 309 -7.07 16.66 -16.48
N ASN A 310 -7.51 17.90 -16.31
CA ASN A 310 -8.14 18.69 -17.35
C ASN A 310 -7.41 20.02 -17.52
N THR A 311 -7.15 20.39 -18.77
CA THR A 311 -6.55 21.69 -19.11
C THR A 311 -7.34 22.35 -20.22
N PHE A 312 -7.96 23.48 -19.91
CA PHE A 312 -8.66 24.36 -20.84
C PHE A 312 -7.79 25.58 -21.10
N SER A 313 -7.41 25.81 -22.35
CA SER A 313 -6.66 27.00 -22.77
C SER A 313 -7.52 27.80 -23.75
N TYR A 314 -7.85 29.03 -23.40
CA TYR A 314 -8.52 30.00 -24.25
C TYR A 314 -7.66 31.25 -24.42
N LYS A 315 -7.10 31.44 -25.62
CA LYS A 315 -6.10 32.47 -25.93
C LYS A 315 -4.97 32.45 -24.89
N ASN A 316 -4.91 33.46 -24.03
CA ASN A 316 -3.87 33.59 -23.01
C ASN A 316 -4.30 33.16 -21.60
N VAL A 317 -5.52 32.64 -21.46
CA VAL A 317 -6.05 32.11 -20.19
C VAL A 317 -5.95 30.59 -20.23
N THR A 318 -5.39 30.00 -19.17
CA THR A 318 -5.40 28.55 -18.97
C THR A 318 -5.99 28.22 -17.61
N LEU A 319 -7.01 27.36 -17.60
CA LEU A 319 -7.54 26.71 -16.41
C LEU A 319 -7.12 25.25 -16.43
N SER A 320 -6.41 24.81 -15.40
CA SER A 320 -6.01 23.41 -15.20
C SER A 320 -6.53 22.90 -13.88
N PHE A 321 -7.02 21.67 -13.81
CA PHE A 321 -7.34 21.02 -12.54
C PHE A 321 -7.04 19.52 -12.55
N LEU A 322 -6.79 18.96 -11.36
CA LEU A 322 -6.52 17.56 -11.12
C LEU A 322 -7.48 17.00 -10.06
N LEU A 323 -8.29 16.03 -10.47
CA LEU A 323 -9.07 15.20 -9.55
C LEU A 323 -8.30 13.91 -9.26
N ASP A 324 -8.18 13.57 -7.98
CA ASP A 324 -7.66 12.30 -7.49
C ASP A 324 -8.81 11.45 -6.94
N ILE A 325 -8.93 10.24 -7.46
CA ILE A 325 -10.04 9.34 -7.23
C ILE A 325 -9.47 8.02 -6.71
N ARG A 326 -10.01 7.56 -5.58
CA ARG A 326 -9.69 6.24 -5.04
C ARG A 326 -10.98 5.46 -4.82
N LYS A 327 -10.96 4.20 -5.20
CA LYS A 327 -12.02 3.24 -4.90
C LYS A 327 -11.47 2.13 -3.99
N GLY A 328 -12.16 1.89 -2.89
CA GLY A 328 -11.93 0.75 -2.02
C GLY A 328 -10.68 0.83 -1.14
N GLY A 329 -10.44 -0.29 -0.48
CA GLY A 329 -9.49 -0.43 0.63
C GLY A 329 -10.07 0.09 1.94
N ASP A 330 -9.43 -0.31 3.02
CA ASP A 330 -9.92 -0.08 4.38
C ASP A 330 -9.07 0.93 5.11
N VAL A 331 -9.73 1.63 6.03
CA VAL A 331 -9.06 2.53 6.98
C VAL A 331 -9.43 2.11 8.39
N PHE A 332 -8.43 1.87 9.23
CA PHE A 332 -8.67 1.70 10.65
C PHE A 332 -8.85 3.08 11.30
N ASN A 333 -10.04 3.37 11.81
CA ASN A 333 -10.33 4.62 12.50
C ASN A 333 -10.02 4.51 14.00
N GLY A 334 -8.73 4.54 14.34
CA GLY A 334 -8.24 4.50 15.72
C GLY A 334 -8.60 5.75 16.51
N THR A 335 -8.77 6.89 15.86
CA THR A 335 -9.33 8.10 16.49
C THR A 335 -10.76 7.84 16.98
N ALA A 336 -11.62 7.23 16.16
CA ALA A 336 -12.97 6.86 16.57
C ALA A 336 -12.97 5.79 17.68
N GLN A 337 -12.03 4.83 17.63
CA GLN A 337 -11.84 3.86 18.70
C GLN A 337 -11.48 4.55 20.03
N TYR A 338 -10.54 5.49 19.99
CA TYR A 338 -10.14 6.24 21.17
C TYR A 338 -11.32 7.01 21.76
N LEU A 339 -12.04 7.77 20.94
CA LEU A 339 -13.22 8.54 21.37
C LEU A 339 -14.32 7.63 21.93
N TRP A 340 -14.52 6.44 21.37
CA TRP A 340 -15.45 5.45 21.92
C TRP A 340 -15.01 5.00 23.31
N ARG A 341 -13.74 4.60 23.46
CA ARG A 341 -13.20 4.09 24.73
C ARG A 341 -13.17 5.13 25.84
N THR A 342 -13.01 6.41 25.50
CA THR A 342 -13.05 7.53 26.45
C THR A 342 -14.46 8.09 26.67
N GLY A 343 -15.48 7.54 26.02
CA GLY A 343 -16.86 8.01 26.12
C GLY A 343 -17.10 9.41 25.50
N GLN A 344 -16.21 9.85 24.61
CA GLN A 344 -16.26 11.12 23.89
C GLN A 344 -16.88 11.00 22.48
N SER A 345 -17.17 9.78 22.03
CA SER A 345 -17.82 9.53 20.74
C SER A 345 -19.25 10.05 20.73
N THR A 346 -19.70 10.59 19.60
CA THR A 346 -21.14 10.89 19.41
C THR A 346 -22.01 9.64 19.44
N LYS A 347 -21.42 8.44 19.25
CA LYS A 347 -22.12 7.15 19.37
C LYS A 347 -22.43 6.76 20.81
N SER A 348 -21.93 7.47 21.83
CA SER A 348 -22.22 7.20 23.25
C SER A 348 -23.24 8.17 23.86
N LEU A 349 -23.92 8.98 23.05
CA LEU A 349 -24.89 9.97 23.53
C LEU A 349 -26.11 9.33 24.21
N ASP A 350 -26.54 8.15 23.76
CA ASP A 350 -27.69 7.39 24.27
C ASP A 350 -27.33 6.42 25.41
N ARG A 351 -26.19 6.61 26.08
CA ARG A 351 -25.65 5.76 27.16
C ARG A 351 -26.58 5.48 28.34
N THR A 352 -27.70 6.19 28.48
CA THR A 352 -28.72 5.95 29.51
C THR A 352 -29.77 4.92 29.09
N THR A 353 -29.84 4.58 27.81
CA THR A 353 -30.78 3.60 27.24
C THR A 353 -30.17 2.20 27.35
N PRO A 354 -30.89 1.22 27.92
CA PRO A 354 -30.45 -0.18 27.90
C PRO A 354 -30.31 -0.70 26.47
N VAL A 355 -29.22 -1.42 26.20
CA VAL A 355 -28.92 -2.03 24.89
C VAL A 355 -28.79 -3.54 25.01
N VAL A 356 -29.14 -4.25 23.94
CA VAL A 356 -28.93 -5.70 23.80
C VAL A 356 -28.03 -5.92 22.59
N PHE A 357 -26.87 -6.53 22.81
CA PHE A 357 -25.99 -6.90 21.69
C PHE A 357 -26.61 -8.04 20.88
N LYS A 358 -26.65 -7.87 19.55
CA LYS A 358 -27.08 -8.92 18.64
C LYS A 358 -26.03 -10.03 18.61
N GLY A 359 -26.43 -11.25 18.95
CA GLY A 359 -25.55 -12.42 18.97
C GLY A 359 -26.22 -13.62 19.66
N VAL A 360 -25.45 -14.68 19.87
CA VAL A 360 -25.88 -15.91 20.54
C VAL A 360 -25.10 -16.09 21.84
N LEU A 361 -25.73 -16.63 22.87
CA LEU A 361 -25.06 -16.87 24.15
C LEU A 361 -24.01 -17.98 24.01
N ARG A 362 -22.86 -17.81 24.67
CA ARG A 362 -21.86 -18.88 24.84
C ARG A 362 -22.23 -19.76 26.04
N ASP A 363 -23.32 -20.51 25.89
CA ASP A 363 -23.97 -21.33 26.92
C ASP A 363 -23.79 -22.84 26.70
N GLY A 364 -22.94 -23.24 25.76
CA GLY A 364 -22.74 -24.63 25.33
C GLY A 364 -23.65 -25.05 24.17
N ARG A 365 -24.65 -24.22 23.80
CA ARG A 365 -25.55 -24.46 22.65
C ARG A 365 -25.23 -23.58 21.45
N GLU A 366 -24.16 -22.77 21.51
CA GLU A 366 -23.82 -21.77 20.48
C GLU A 366 -23.59 -22.37 19.09
N ASN A 367 -23.18 -23.64 19.01
CA ASN A 367 -22.93 -24.38 17.75
C ASN A 367 -24.03 -25.41 17.46
N SER A 368 -25.15 -25.40 18.19
CA SER A 368 -26.28 -26.29 17.92
C SER A 368 -27.09 -25.80 16.71
N ALA A 369 -28.03 -26.64 16.23
CA ALA A 369 -28.95 -26.25 15.16
C ALA A 369 -29.86 -25.06 15.54
N THR A 370 -30.04 -24.82 16.84
CA THR A 370 -30.85 -23.71 17.39
C THR A 370 -30.09 -23.02 18.54
N PRO A 371 -29.09 -22.17 18.22
CA PRO A 371 -28.35 -21.41 19.23
C PRO A 371 -29.26 -20.50 20.05
N THR A 372 -28.94 -20.27 21.31
CA THR A 372 -29.71 -19.39 22.20
C THR A 372 -29.49 -17.92 21.83
N PRO A 373 -30.50 -17.16 21.37
CA PRO A 373 -30.33 -15.74 21.07
C PRO A 373 -30.10 -14.91 22.34
N ASN A 374 -29.24 -13.89 22.28
CA ASN A 374 -29.05 -12.98 23.41
C ASN A 374 -30.26 -12.07 23.62
N SER A 375 -30.69 -11.96 24.88
CA SER A 375 -31.73 -11.03 25.34
C SER A 375 -31.31 -10.24 26.59
N ILE A 376 -30.05 -10.38 27.03
CA ILE A 376 -29.52 -9.73 28.23
C ILE A 376 -29.34 -8.24 27.95
N GLN A 377 -30.04 -7.40 28.71
CA GLN A 377 -29.93 -5.95 28.64
C GLN A 377 -28.73 -5.44 29.42
N ILE A 378 -28.02 -4.49 28.83
CA ILE A 378 -26.90 -3.79 29.46
C ILE A 378 -27.23 -2.30 29.52
N ASN A 379 -27.03 -1.70 30.68
CA ASN A 379 -27.02 -0.25 30.80
C ASN A 379 -25.57 0.27 30.66
N PRO A 380 -25.23 0.99 29.57
CA PRO A 380 -23.87 1.49 29.34
C PRO A 380 -23.35 2.37 30.48
N THR A 381 -24.21 3.14 31.13
CA THR A 381 -23.84 4.02 32.25
C THR A 381 -23.40 3.22 33.48
N LEU A 382 -24.08 2.11 33.78
CA LEU A 382 -23.78 1.26 34.95
C LEU A 382 -22.60 0.31 34.72
N ARG A 383 -22.23 0.07 33.45
CA ARG A 383 -21.14 -0.85 33.05
C ARG A 383 -20.03 -0.15 32.26
N SER A 384 -19.80 1.13 32.52
CA SER A 384 -18.97 2.00 31.66
C SER A 384 -17.60 1.41 31.28
N PRO A 385 -16.75 0.89 32.19
CA PRO A 385 -15.44 0.35 31.79
C PRO A 385 -15.55 -0.88 30.89
N ASP A 386 -16.41 -1.84 31.25
CA ASP A 386 -16.60 -3.08 30.52
C ASP A 386 -17.24 -2.84 29.14
N TYR A 387 -18.24 -1.95 29.08
CA TYR A 387 -19.04 -1.70 27.89
C TYR A 387 -18.20 -1.04 26.78
N TYR A 388 -17.49 0.05 27.12
CA TYR A 388 -16.67 0.76 26.12
C TYR A 388 -15.42 -0.04 25.71
N GLY A 389 -14.95 -0.97 26.56
CA GLY A 389 -13.85 -1.89 26.28
C GLY A 389 -14.23 -3.16 25.51
N ALA A 390 -15.51 -3.56 25.50
CA ALA A 390 -15.97 -4.82 24.90
C ALA A 390 -16.03 -4.81 23.36
N ILE A 391 -15.89 -3.65 22.72
CA ILE A 391 -15.90 -3.52 21.26
C ILE A 391 -14.48 -3.75 20.71
N PRO A 392 -14.27 -4.80 19.90
CA PRO A 392 -12.96 -5.16 19.37
C PRO A 392 -12.55 -4.22 18.24
N GLU A 393 -11.26 -4.28 17.90
CA GLU A 393 -10.64 -3.45 16.87
C GLU A 393 -11.32 -3.59 15.50
N SER A 394 -11.83 -4.78 15.13
CA SER A 394 -12.50 -5.01 13.84
C SER A 394 -13.69 -4.08 13.57
N GLU A 395 -14.36 -3.58 14.61
CA GLU A 395 -15.53 -2.69 14.47
C GLU A 395 -15.15 -1.25 14.14
N PHE A 396 -13.86 -0.91 14.24
CA PHE A 396 -13.32 0.39 13.89
C PHE A 396 -12.59 0.36 12.53
N VAL A 397 -12.62 -0.77 11.83
CA VAL A 397 -12.21 -0.86 10.42
C VAL A 397 -13.37 -0.35 9.55
N GLU A 398 -13.20 0.84 9.00
CA GLU A 398 -14.13 1.36 8.00
C GLU A 398 -13.78 0.78 6.63
N LYS A 399 -14.79 0.19 5.98
CA LYS A 399 -14.61 -0.68 4.83
C LYS A 399 -14.93 0.05 3.53
N ASP A 400 -14.17 -0.27 2.49
CA ASP A 400 -14.41 0.18 1.11
C ASP A 400 -14.46 1.72 1.02
N ILE A 401 -13.42 2.35 1.56
CA ILE A 401 -13.27 3.80 1.59
C ILE A 401 -12.98 4.33 0.19
N ASN A 402 -13.84 5.21 -0.26
CA ASN A 402 -13.80 5.85 -1.56
C ASN A 402 -13.60 7.34 -1.38
N TRP A 403 -12.89 7.96 -2.31
CA TRP A 403 -12.83 9.42 -2.33
C TRP A 403 -12.71 10.01 -3.72
N VAL A 404 -13.14 11.26 -3.83
CA VAL A 404 -12.80 12.19 -4.90
C VAL A 404 -12.24 13.45 -4.26
N ARG A 405 -11.04 13.84 -4.66
CA ARG A 405 -10.30 14.96 -4.11
C ARG A 405 -9.85 15.91 -5.22
N MET A 406 -10.08 17.20 -5.03
CA MET A 406 -9.48 18.23 -5.89
C MET A 406 -8.05 18.50 -5.43
N ARG A 407 -7.06 17.87 -6.07
CA ARG A 407 -5.64 18.00 -5.69
C ARG A 407 -5.10 19.38 -6.00
N ASP A 408 -5.38 19.87 -7.20
CA ASP A 408 -4.88 21.14 -7.70
C ASP A 408 -5.91 21.77 -8.64
N ILE A 409 -6.10 23.08 -8.55
CA ILE A 409 -6.74 23.89 -9.58
C ILE A 409 -5.95 25.18 -9.75
N THR A 410 -5.61 25.50 -11.00
CA THR A 410 -4.79 26.64 -11.36
C THR A 410 -5.44 27.42 -12.50
N LEU A 411 -5.70 28.71 -12.26
CA LEU A 411 -6.04 29.67 -13.29
C LEU A 411 -4.83 30.56 -13.58
N ARG A 412 -4.34 30.53 -14.81
CA ARG A 412 -3.19 31.31 -15.27
C ARG A 412 -3.60 32.25 -16.39
N TYR A 413 -3.09 33.47 -16.35
CA TYR A 413 -3.12 34.42 -17.45
C TYR A 413 -1.69 34.74 -17.92
N GLN A 414 -1.42 34.46 -19.18
CA GLN A 414 -0.19 34.83 -19.86
C GLN A 414 -0.37 36.22 -20.49
N PHE A 415 0.55 37.15 -20.25
CA PHE A 415 0.48 38.45 -20.92
C PHE A 415 0.88 38.31 -22.40
N PRO A 416 0.10 38.88 -23.35
CA PRO A 416 0.48 38.90 -24.75
C PRO A 416 1.84 39.59 -24.96
N GLN A 417 2.67 39.06 -25.86
CA GLN A 417 3.95 39.68 -26.24
C GLN A 417 3.82 41.17 -26.61
N ALA A 418 2.75 41.53 -27.33
CA ALA A 418 2.46 42.91 -27.71
C ALA A 418 2.32 43.87 -26.51
N THR A 419 1.81 43.38 -25.37
CA THR A 419 1.69 44.20 -24.15
C THR A 419 3.02 44.39 -23.42
N LEU A 420 3.94 43.43 -23.58
CA LEU A 420 5.25 43.44 -22.93
C LEU A 420 6.34 44.14 -23.76
N ALA A 421 6.12 44.31 -25.07
CA ALA A 421 7.08 44.88 -26.02
C ALA A 421 7.66 46.24 -25.60
N ARG A 422 6.91 47.05 -24.84
CA ARG A 422 7.36 48.37 -24.36
C ARG A 422 8.37 48.31 -23.22
N THR A 423 8.42 47.21 -22.47
CA THR A 423 9.28 47.08 -21.29
C THR A 423 10.75 46.85 -21.63
N LYS A 424 11.05 46.33 -22.85
CA LYS A 424 12.39 45.99 -23.40
C LYS A 424 13.24 44.99 -22.60
N VAL A 425 12.90 44.75 -21.34
CA VAL A 425 13.61 43.87 -20.39
C VAL A 425 12.79 42.62 -20.06
N ILE A 426 11.46 42.68 -20.13
CA ILE A 426 10.59 41.54 -19.80
C ILE A 426 10.19 40.85 -21.10
N LYS A 427 10.72 39.65 -21.34
CA LYS A 427 10.41 38.81 -22.51
C LYS A 427 9.17 37.95 -22.33
N SER A 428 8.77 37.64 -21.10
CA SER A 428 7.51 36.95 -20.81
C SER A 428 7.01 37.29 -19.41
N ALA A 429 5.69 37.35 -19.25
CA ALA A 429 5.07 37.53 -17.95
C ALA A 429 3.81 36.67 -17.85
N SER A 430 3.55 36.10 -16.68
CA SER A 430 2.25 35.51 -16.36
C SER A 430 1.88 35.74 -14.90
N VAL A 431 0.58 35.78 -14.63
CA VAL A 431 0.04 35.68 -13.28
C VAL A 431 -0.74 34.38 -13.15
N PHE A 432 -0.74 33.80 -11.96
CA PHE A 432 -1.61 32.67 -11.64
C PHE A 432 -2.21 32.78 -10.25
N VAL A 433 -3.38 32.18 -10.09
CA VAL A 433 -3.98 31.85 -8.80
C VAL A 433 -4.18 30.34 -8.79
N ASN A 434 -3.80 29.72 -7.67
CA ASN A 434 -3.82 28.28 -7.48
C ASN A 434 -4.45 27.92 -6.13
N GLY A 435 -5.21 26.83 -6.13
CA GLY A 435 -5.76 26.23 -4.92
C GLY A 435 -5.44 24.74 -4.87
N THR A 436 -5.02 24.25 -3.71
CA THR A 436 -4.70 22.83 -3.47
C THR A 436 -5.61 22.23 -2.41
N ASP A 437 -5.99 20.97 -2.59
CA ASP A 437 -6.83 20.19 -1.67
C ASP A 437 -8.17 20.89 -1.31
N LEU A 438 -8.77 21.63 -2.25
CA LEU A 438 -9.91 22.52 -1.98
C LEU A 438 -11.16 21.79 -1.45
N PHE A 439 -11.40 20.56 -1.91
CA PHE A 439 -12.47 19.71 -1.38
C PHE A 439 -12.10 18.22 -1.42
N LEU A 440 -12.77 17.47 -0.56
CA LEU A 440 -12.72 16.02 -0.44
C LEU A 440 -14.15 15.50 -0.28
N LEU A 441 -14.56 14.59 -1.16
CA LEU A 441 -15.79 13.82 -1.03
C LEU A 441 -15.39 12.39 -0.65
N THR A 442 -15.87 11.87 0.48
CA THR A 442 -15.54 10.53 0.95
C THR A 442 -16.67 9.93 1.80
N ASN A 443 -16.73 8.60 1.87
CA ASN A 443 -17.57 7.86 2.81
C ASN A 443 -16.85 7.52 4.13
N TYR A 444 -15.62 7.99 4.32
CA TYR A 444 -14.90 7.86 5.60
C TYR A 444 -15.52 8.77 6.66
N SER A 445 -15.69 8.26 7.88
CA SER A 445 -16.31 9.01 8.97
C SER A 445 -15.33 9.94 9.72
N GLY A 446 -14.02 9.71 9.58
CA GLY A 446 -12.99 10.62 10.06
C GLY A 446 -12.77 11.83 9.13
N ALA A 447 -11.77 12.65 9.44
CA ALA A 447 -11.58 13.94 8.76
C ALA A 447 -11.02 13.80 7.32
N ASP A 448 -9.99 12.98 7.15
CA ASP A 448 -9.37 12.69 5.85
C ASP A 448 -8.90 11.23 5.86
N PRO A 449 -9.26 10.38 4.88
CA PRO A 449 -8.87 8.96 4.82
C PRO A 449 -7.44 8.71 4.31
N ASN A 450 -6.72 9.74 3.84
CA ASN A 450 -5.31 9.64 3.44
C ASN A 450 -4.40 9.78 4.69
N VAL A 451 -4.46 8.76 5.53
CA VAL A 451 -3.84 8.73 6.86
C VAL A 451 -2.59 7.86 6.89
N ASN A 452 -1.66 8.19 7.80
CA ASN A 452 -0.57 7.31 8.19
C ASN A 452 -0.24 7.55 9.66
N GLY A 453 -0.51 6.56 10.51
CA GLY A 453 -0.28 6.66 11.95
C GLY A 453 1.18 6.45 12.37
N SER A 454 2.10 6.25 11.43
CA SER A 454 3.54 6.11 11.68
C SER A 454 4.33 7.08 10.81
N SER A 455 5.64 7.13 11.01
CA SER A 455 6.53 7.95 10.18
C SER A 455 7.02 7.20 8.95
N ALA A 456 7.59 7.94 7.99
CA ALA A 456 8.29 7.35 6.85
C ALA A 456 9.48 6.45 7.26
N ALA A 457 10.00 6.61 8.48
CA ALA A 457 11.11 5.80 8.99
C ALA A 457 10.73 4.36 9.30
N SER A 458 9.43 4.04 9.44
CA SER A 458 8.96 2.68 9.73
C SER A 458 9.31 1.70 8.61
N GLY A 459 9.49 2.15 7.36
CA GLY A 459 9.81 1.28 6.24
C GLY A 459 8.62 0.44 5.74
N GLY A 460 8.74 -0.09 4.53
CA GLY A 460 7.62 -0.74 3.83
C GLY A 460 6.44 0.22 3.60
N VAL A 461 5.21 -0.28 3.67
CA VAL A 461 3.98 0.52 3.55
C VAL A 461 3.62 1.29 4.85
N GLY A 462 4.39 1.10 5.93
CA GLY A 462 4.15 1.70 7.23
C GLY A 462 2.72 1.50 7.76
N ALA A 463 2.30 2.41 8.63
CA ALA A 463 0.93 2.49 9.15
C ALA A 463 0.01 3.35 8.27
N GLY A 464 0.29 3.46 6.95
CA GLY A 464 -0.65 4.08 6.01
C GLY A 464 -2.02 3.39 6.14
N GLY A 465 -3.14 4.12 6.09
CA GLY A 465 -4.48 3.56 6.32
C GLY A 465 -4.82 3.23 7.78
N LEU A 466 -3.94 3.51 8.75
CA LEU A 466 -4.26 3.51 10.18
C LEU A 466 -4.36 4.97 10.66
N ASP A 467 -5.57 5.41 11.01
CA ASP A 467 -5.84 6.76 11.51
C ASP A 467 -5.80 6.78 13.03
N PHE A 468 -4.73 7.34 13.60
CA PHE A 468 -4.66 7.60 15.04
C PHE A 468 -4.13 9.01 15.30
N GLY A 469 -5.05 9.97 15.47
CA GLY A 469 -4.69 11.37 15.66
C GLY A 469 -4.01 12.00 14.44
N THR A 470 -4.26 11.47 13.24
CA THR A 470 -3.68 12.02 12.02
C THR A 470 -4.39 13.31 11.61
N ILE A 471 -3.63 14.30 11.17
CA ILE A 471 -4.17 15.61 10.78
C ILE A 471 -4.44 15.59 9.27
N SER A 472 -5.60 16.10 8.87
CA SER A 472 -5.96 16.26 7.46
C SER A 472 -5.00 17.20 6.71
N LEU A 473 -4.91 17.02 5.39
CA LEU A 473 -4.16 17.96 4.56
C LEU A 473 -4.80 19.36 4.62
N PRO A 474 -3.99 20.44 4.74
CA PRO A 474 -4.51 21.80 4.72
C PRO A 474 -4.92 22.19 3.30
N ARG A 475 -5.92 23.08 3.20
CA ARG A 475 -6.26 23.75 1.94
C ARG A 475 -5.21 24.83 1.67
N GLY A 476 -4.57 24.76 0.51
CA GLY A 476 -3.58 25.75 0.09
C GLY A 476 -4.18 26.76 -0.88
N PHE A 477 -3.78 28.02 -0.75
CA PHE A 477 -4.05 29.06 -1.74
C PHE A 477 -2.74 29.77 -2.05
N SER A 478 -2.40 29.86 -3.33
CA SER A 478 -1.21 30.57 -3.77
C SER A 478 -1.53 31.48 -4.94
N PHE A 479 -0.83 32.60 -5.01
CA PHE A 479 -0.81 33.49 -6.15
C PHE A 479 0.64 33.73 -6.52
N GLY A 480 0.91 33.92 -7.80
CA GLY A 480 2.28 34.15 -8.22
C GLY A 480 2.37 34.88 -9.54
N VAL A 481 3.53 35.51 -9.71
CA VAL A 481 3.93 36.17 -10.94
C VAL A 481 5.18 35.47 -11.44
N THR A 482 5.23 35.13 -12.72
CA THR A 482 6.42 34.59 -13.37
C THR A 482 6.88 35.59 -14.43
N LEU A 483 8.14 36.03 -14.35
CA LEU A 483 8.76 36.93 -15.31
C LEU A 483 9.94 36.21 -15.96
N GLY A 484 10.00 36.23 -17.29
CA GLY A 484 11.19 35.86 -18.06
C GLY A 484 11.86 37.13 -18.59
N LEU A 485 13.17 37.26 -18.35
CA LEU A 485 14.00 38.41 -18.72
C LEU A 485 14.75 38.19 -20.03
#